data_AF-A0A7S0HZG1-F1
#
_entry.id   AF-A0A7S0HZG1-F1
#
_cell.length_a   1.000
_cell.length_b   1.000
_cell.length_c   1.000
_cell.angle_alpha   90.00
_cell.angle_beta   90.00
_cell.angle_gamma   90.00
#
_symmetry.space_group_name_H-M   'P 1'
#
loop_
_entity.id
_entity.type
_entity.pdbx_description
1 polymer ?
#
loop_
_entity_poly.entity_id
_entity_poly.type
_entity_poly.pdbx_seq_one_letter_code
_entity_poly.pdbx_strand_id
1 'polypeptide(L)'
;MMCAKSARVTVRRCGVGGMGGGARRAVCSVMIMDSSWCCLQNSQIDETEYQSPGIRLIENGKAVIERCIFQRNGYGIAVDNNAKVKVRGCTLKENNHAAFYAGWDASNSEIDIRQCAVYGRVWHSSDRPGKLSECDNRFTVSSMTQSSMSVDPEQAADEAKEEDGQDLSWRYGRTPGRKGFIAPGSDLGTVRERMVGRRMSFPDLR
;
A
#
# COMPACT_ATOMS: atom_id res chain seq x y z
N MET A 1 1.45 11.04 6.23
CA MET A 1 1.81 9.90 7.11
C MET A 1 1.90 10.42 8.54
N MET A 2 0.99 9.99 9.42
CA MET A 2 1.15 10.22 10.87
C MET A 2 1.91 9.03 11.44
N CYS A 3 3.15 9.24 11.88
CA CYS A 3 3.96 8.26 12.59
C CYS A 3 4.42 8.94 13.87
N ALA A 4 4.05 8.39 15.01
CA ALA A 4 4.52 8.88 16.29
C ALA A 4 4.68 7.67 17.21
N LYS A 5 5.74 7.66 18.01
CA LYS A 5 6.10 6.59 18.95
C LYS A 5 5.48 6.91 20.31
N SER A 6 4.77 5.97 20.91
CA SER A 6 4.04 6.17 22.18
C SER A 6 3.12 7.41 22.18
N ALA A 7 2.54 7.73 21.02
CA ALA A 7 1.70 8.90 20.85
C ALA A 7 0.22 8.56 20.98
N ARG A 8 -0.58 9.58 21.28
CA ARG A 8 -2.03 9.49 21.29
C ARG A 8 -2.59 10.50 20.30
N VAL A 9 -3.22 9.99 19.25
CA VAL A 9 -3.81 10.83 18.20
C VAL A 9 -5.31 10.57 18.14
N THR A 10 -6.07 11.63 17.89
CA THR A 10 -7.51 11.51 17.61
C THR A 10 -7.84 12.30 16.36
N VAL A 11 -8.41 11.61 15.37
CA VAL A 11 -8.82 12.18 14.09
C VAL A 11 -10.33 12.06 13.98
N ARG A 12 -11.00 13.18 13.76
CA ARG A 12 -12.46 13.26 13.75
C ARG A 12 -12.95 14.06 12.57
N ARG A 13 -13.90 13.50 11.81
CA ARG A 13 -14.55 14.21 10.70
C ARG A 13 -13.54 14.70 9.67
N CYS A 14 -12.58 13.84 9.34
CA CYS A 14 -11.55 14.13 8.33
C CYS A 14 -11.69 13.17 7.15
N GLY A 15 -11.29 13.63 5.96
CA GLY A 15 -10.90 12.76 4.86
C GLY A 15 -9.39 12.54 4.91
N VAL A 16 -8.94 11.29 4.84
CA VAL A 16 -7.51 10.95 4.76
C VAL A 16 -7.32 9.95 3.62
N GLY A 17 -6.72 10.43 2.53
CA GLY A 17 -6.67 9.67 1.29
C GLY A 17 -5.93 10.36 0.16
N GLY A 18 -6.15 9.89 -1.06
CA GLY A 18 -5.60 10.50 -2.28
C GLY A 18 -4.09 10.28 -2.45
N MET A 19 -3.58 9.19 -1.89
CA MET A 19 -2.15 8.85 -2.00
C MET A 19 -1.86 7.82 -3.10
N GLY A 20 -2.90 7.25 -3.71
CA GLY A 20 -2.80 6.41 -4.91
C GLY A 20 -2.67 7.26 -6.18
N GLY A 21 -1.46 7.69 -6.52
CA GLY A 21 -1.23 8.47 -7.73
C GLY A 21 0.24 8.80 -7.99
N GLY A 22 0.94 7.90 -8.68
CA GLY A 22 2.26 8.16 -9.29
C GLY A 22 3.47 7.97 -8.37
N ALA A 23 4.40 7.09 -8.77
CA ALA A 23 5.80 6.90 -8.34
C ALA A 23 6.18 6.98 -6.83
N ARG A 24 5.24 7.20 -5.91
CA ARG A 24 5.49 7.51 -4.50
C ARG A 24 4.85 6.47 -3.59
N ARG A 25 5.74 5.88 -2.79
CA ARG A 25 5.61 4.75 -1.87
C ARG A 25 4.83 5.08 -0.59
N ALA A 26 3.68 5.74 -0.67
CA ALA A 26 2.87 5.94 0.53
C ALA A 26 2.19 4.61 0.91
N VAL A 27 2.78 3.92 1.88
CA VAL A 27 2.41 2.53 2.23
C VAL A 27 1.02 2.38 2.85
N CYS A 28 0.47 3.45 3.44
CA CYS A 28 -0.90 3.51 4.01
C CYS A 28 -1.27 4.93 4.45
N SER A 29 -2.57 5.27 4.50
CA SER A 29 -3.06 6.61 4.92
C SER A 29 -2.76 6.91 6.38
N VAL A 30 -3.03 5.95 7.26
CA VAL A 30 -2.70 6.06 8.69
C VAL A 30 -1.89 4.84 9.11
N MET A 31 -0.72 5.11 9.70
CA MET A 31 0.17 4.09 10.22
C MET A 31 0.25 4.23 11.74
N ILE A 32 0.03 3.13 12.48
CA ILE A 32 0.04 3.14 13.94
C ILE A 32 1.05 2.09 14.40
N MET A 33 2.14 2.53 15.04
CA MET A 33 3.30 1.69 15.38
C MET A 33 3.73 1.91 16.83
N ASP A 34 4.72 1.15 17.32
CA ASP A 34 5.48 1.47 18.53
C ASP A 34 4.62 1.85 19.77
N SER A 35 3.61 1.02 20.07
CA SER A 35 2.67 1.20 21.20
C SER A 35 1.79 2.45 21.14
N SER A 36 1.73 3.14 20.01
CA SER A 36 0.88 4.32 19.84
C SER A 36 -0.60 3.97 19.80
N TRP A 37 -1.41 4.95 20.15
CA TRP A 37 -2.85 4.86 20.19
C TRP A 37 -3.50 5.87 19.26
N CYS A 38 -4.43 5.40 18.43
CA CYS A 38 -5.22 6.25 17.56
C CYS A 38 -6.72 6.04 17.80
N CYS A 39 -7.47 7.14 17.85
CA CYS A 39 -8.92 7.09 17.72
C CYS A 39 -9.34 7.78 16.42
N LEU A 40 -9.99 7.01 15.55
CA LEU A 40 -10.57 7.50 14.32
C LEU A 40 -12.09 7.50 14.48
N GLN A 41 -12.75 8.65 14.31
CA GLN A 41 -14.20 8.72 14.42
C GLN A 41 -14.81 9.56 13.31
N ASN A 42 -15.89 9.04 12.70
CA ASN A 42 -16.67 9.80 11.72
C ASN A 42 -15.81 10.32 10.55
N SER A 43 -14.80 9.56 10.15
CA SER A 43 -13.81 9.95 9.13
C SER A 43 -13.89 9.04 7.91
N GLN A 44 -13.45 9.56 6.77
CA GLN A 44 -13.33 8.84 5.51
C GLN A 44 -11.87 8.53 5.23
N ILE A 45 -11.58 7.27 4.92
CA ILE A 45 -10.26 6.80 4.50
C ILE A 45 -10.39 6.20 3.11
N ASP A 46 -9.77 6.84 2.12
CA ASP A 46 -9.95 6.45 0.73
C ASP A 46 -8.72 6.60 -0.15
N GLU A 47 -8.75 5.94 -1.30
CA GLU A 47 -7.80 6.14 -2.39
C GLU A 47 -6.34 5.98 -1.95
N THR A 48 -6.06 4.88 -1.25
CA THR A 48 -4.69 4.36 -1.16
C THR A 48 -4.32 3.58 -2.42
N GLU A 49 -3.02 3.40 -2.64
CA GLU A 49 -2.50 2.57 -3.72
C GLU A 49 -3.06 1.13 -3.65
N TYR A 50 -3.09 0.46 -4.81
CA TYR A 50 -3.70 -0.86 -5.00
C TYR A 50 -3.28 -1.91 -3.95
N GLN A 51 -2.03 -1.91 -3.49
CA GLN A 51 -1.51 -2.85 -2.49
C GLN A 51 -1.47 -2.30 -1.06
N SER A 52 -1.86 -1.05 -0.87
CA SER A 52 -1.66 -0.32 0.38
C SER A 52 -2.95 -0.29 1.21
N PRO A 53 -2.91 -0.66 2.50
CA PRO A 53 -4.07 -0.53 3.37
C PRO A 53 -4.44 0.93 3.64
N GLY A 54 -5.72 1.21 3.86
CA GLY A 54 -6.19 2.50 4.36
C GLY A 54 -5.57 2.80 5.73
N ILE A 55 -5.65 1.84 6.64
CA ILE A 55 -4.97 1.90 7.95
C ILE A 55 -4.14 0.66 8.17
N ARG A 56 -2.90 0.84 8.63
CA ARG A 56 -2.02 -0.24 9.06
C ARG A 56 -1.62 -0.07 10.52
N LEU A 57 -1.90 -1.08 11.34
CA LEU A 57 -1.40 -1.19 12.70
C LEU A 57 -0.28 -2.23 12.74
N ILE A 58 0.89 -1.87 13.25
CA ILE A 58 2.01 -2.79 13.38
C ILE A 58 2.58 -2.79 14.80
N GLU A 59 3.38 -3.81 15.09
CA GLU A 59 4.07 -4.00 16.38
C GLU A 59 3.07 -4.03 17.55
N ASN A 60 2.97 -2.96 18.33
CA ASN A 60 2.08 -2.83 19.47
C ASN A 60 1.02 -1.71 19.27
N GLY A 61 0.82 -1.28 18.03
CA GLY A 61 -0.13 -0.23 17.68
C GLY A 61 -1.56 -0.56 18.13
N LYS A 62 -2.26 0.45 18.66
CA LYS A 62 -3.62 0.32 19.19
C LYS A 62 -4.55 1.30 18.51
N ALA A 63 -5.75 0.85 18.13
CA ALA A 63 -6.76 1.78 17.62
C ALA A 63 -8.19 1.48 18.05
N VAL A 64 -8.98 2.54 18.09
CA VAL A 64 -10.44 2.50 18.13
C VAL A 64 -10.95 3.26 16.92
N ILE A 65 -11.63 2.56 16.02
CA ILE A 65 -12.11 3.08 14.74
C ILE A 65 -13.64 3.00 14.76
N GLU A 66 -14.31 4.15 14.66
CA GLU A 66 -15.77 4.20 14.83
C GLU A 66 -16.46 5.04 13.76
N ARG A 67 -17.55 4.50 13.19
CA ARG A 67 -18.38 5.21 12.21
C ARG A 67 -17.56 5.79 11.06
N CYS A 68 -16.54 5.06 10.64
CA CYS A 68 -15.65 5.44 9.55
C CYS A 68 -16.04 4.73 8.25
N ILE A 69 -15.67 5.34 7.13
CA ILE A 69 -15.86 4.77 5.79
C ILE A 69 -14.47 4.46 5.22
N PHE A 70 -14.28 3.21 4.80
CA PHE A 70 -13.08 2.73 4.12
C PHE A 70 -13.45 2.32 2.70
N GLN A 71 -12.97 3.07 1.70
CA GLN A 71 -13.31 2.79 0.31
C GLN A 71 -12.16 3.04 -0.67
N ARG A 72 -12.12 2.28 -1.77
CA ARG A 72 -11.10 2.43 -2.82
C ARG A 72 -9.66 2.34 -2.30
N ASN A 73 -9.44 1.53 -1.27
CA ASN A 73 -8.10 1.21 -0.76
C ASN A 73 -7.67 -0.16 -1.26
N GLY A 74 -6.37 -0.49 -1.17
CA GLY A 74 -5.92 -1.88 -1.36
C GLY A 74 -6.58 -2.82 -0.35
N TYR A 75 -6.40 -2.51 0.93
CA TYR A 75 -7.13 -3.13 2.04
C TYR A 75 -7.80 -2.04 2.88
N GLY A 76 -8.92 -2.34 3.54
CA GLY A 76 -9.51 -1.38 4.47
C GLY A 76 -8.62 -1.17 5.70
N ILE A 77 -8.47 -2.21 6.50
CA ILE A 77 -7.71 -2.21 7.76
C ILE A 77 -6.76 -3.41 7.79
N ALA A 78 -5.48 -3.15 8.04
CA ALA A 78 -4.45 -4.18 8.20
C ALA A 78 -3.88 -4.18 9.62
N VAL A 79 -3.67 -5.38 10.17
CA VAL A 79 -2.98 -5.60 11.45
C VAL A 79 -1.80 -6.55 11.27
N ASP A 80 -0.68 -6.22 11.89
CA ASP A 80 0.54 -7.04 11.93
C ASP A 80 1.01 -7.21 13.39
N ASN A 81 1.82 -8.24 13.66
CA ASN A 81 2.46 -8.50 14.96
C ASN A 81 1.45 -8.55 16.14
N ASN A 82 1.64 -7.71 17.16
CA ASN A 82 0.84 -7.64 18.39
C ASN A 82 -0.20 -6.48 18.35
N ALA A 83 -0.54 -6.00 17.16
CA ALA A 83 -1.45 -4.88 17.00
C ALA A 83 -2.85 -5.19 17.54
N LYS A 84 -3.53 -4.16 18.07
CA LYS A 84 -4.88 -4.30 18.65
C LYS A 84 -5.83 -3.25 18.11
N VAL A 85 -6.98 -3.67 17.58
CA VAL A 85 -7.94 -2.72 17.03
C VAL A 85 -9.38 -3.11 17.35
N LYS A 86 -10.17 -2.10 17.70
CA LYS A 86 -11.63 -2.19 17.78
C LYS A 86 -12.23 -1.41 16.63
N VAL A 87 -13.10 -2.05 15.86
CA VAL A 87 -13.77 -1.46 14.69
C VAL A 87 -15.27 -1.52 14.93
N ARG A 88 -15.93 -0.36 14.95
CA ARG A 88 -17.36 -0.28 15.30
C ARG A 88 -18.16 0.61 14.36
N GLY A 89 -19.27 0.10 13.84
CA GLY A 89 -20.19 0.94 13.05
C GLY A 89 -19.57 1.42 11.74
N CYS A 90 -18.53 0.76 11.25
CA CYS A 90 -17.79 1.19 10.06
C CYS A 90 -18.40 0.59 8.79
N THR A 91 -18.23 1.30 7.68
CA THR A 91 -18.56 0.80 6.34
C THR A 91 -17.28 0.56 5.56
N LEU A 92 -17.06 -0.68 5.10
CA LEU A 92 -15.91 -1.06 4.29
C LEU A 92 -16.41 -1.57 2.95
N LYS A 93 -16.13 -0.84 1.87
CA LYS A 93 -16.65 -1.14 0.53
C LYS A 93 -15.61 -0.81 -0.54
N GLU A 94 -15.72 -1.40 -1.72
CA GLU A 94 -14.89 -1.02 -2.87
C GLU A 94 -13.37 -1.05 -2.58
N ASN A 95 -12.92 -1.90 -1.64
CA ASN A 95 -11.48 -2.11 -1.42
C ASN A 95 -11.01 -3.21 -2.38
N ASN A 96 -9.85 -3.04 -3.00
CA ASN A 96 -9.39 -3.85 -4.12
C ASN A 96 -9.18 -5.31 -3.74
N HIS A 97 -8.70 -5.57 -2.52
CA HIS A 97 -8.38 -6.92 -2.07
C HIS A 97 -9.37 -7.42 -1.02
N ALA A 98 -9.53 -6.69 0.08
CA ALA A 98 -10.43 -7.06 1.17
C ALA A 98 -10.68 -5.90 2.13
N ALA A 99 -11.70 -6.03 2.97
CA ALA A 99 -11.94 -5.13 4.07
C ALA A 99 -10.85 -5.22 5.15
N PHE A 100 -10.39 -6.44 5.46
CA PHE A 100 -9.42 -6.72 6.50
C PHE A 100 -8.25 -7.57 6.00
N TYR A 101 -7.08 -7.29 6.55
CA TYR A 101 -5.86 -8.05 6.31
C TYR A 101 -5.16 -8.37 7.63
N ALA A 102 -4.91 -9.66 7.88
CA ALA A 102 -3.99 -10.11 8.91
C ALA A 102 -2.63 -10.32 8.23
N GLY A 103 -1.70 -9.42 8.52
CA GLY A 103 -0.38 -9.37 7.90
C GLY A 103 0.67 -10.20 8.62
N TRP A 104 1.92 -9.72 8.59
CA TRP A 104 3.06 -10.47 9.11
C TRP A 104 2.91 -10.71 10.61
N ASP A 105 3.09 -11.98 11.00
CA ASP A 105 3.01 -12.47 12.37
C ASP A 105 1.80 -11.93 13.16
N ALA A 106 0.64 -11.89 12.52
CA ALA A 106 -0.61 -11.46 13.16
C ALA A 106 -1.10 -12.43 14.26
N SER A 107 -0.34 -13.48 14.58
CA SER A 107 -0.66 -14.54 15.55
C SER A 107 -0.91 -14.03 16.97
N ASN A 108 -0.38 -12.85 17.32
CA ASN A 108 -0.58 -12.18 18.60
C ASN A 108 -1.48 -10.93 18.52
N SER A 109 -1.97 -10.61 17.32
CA SER A 109 -2.84 -9.45 17.09
C SER A 109 -4.28 -9.72 17.54
N GLU A 110 -5.02 -8.63 17.78
CA GLU A 110 -6.38 -8.66 18.27
C GLU A 110 -7.27 -7.73 17.43
N ILE A 111 -8.34 -8.28 16.86
CA ILE A 111 -9.38 -7.51 16.16
C ILE A 111 -10.74 -7.82 16.77
N ASP A 112 -11.46 -6.76 17.15
CA ASP A 112 -12.86 -6.79 17.57
C ASP A 112 -13.70 -5.97 16.59
N ILE A 113 -14.52 -6.65 15.78
CA ILE A 113 -15.35 -6.06 14.71
C ILE A 113 -16.81 -6.12 15.16
N ARG A 114 -17.43 -4.95 15.36
CA ARG A 114 -18.84 -4.86 15.74
C ARG A 114 -19.65 -3.94 14.85
N GLN A 115 -20.89 -4.32 14.55
CA GLN A 115 -21.87 -3.43 13.89
C GLN A 115 -21.34 -2.85 12.56
N CYS A 116 -20.46 -3.55 11.87
CA CYS A 116 -19.84 -3.09 10.62
C CYS A 116 -20.60 -3.61 9.40
N ALA A 117 -20.63 -2.81 8.33
CA ALA A 117 -21.11 -3.21 7.02
C ALA A 117 -19.91 -3.41 6.09
N VAL A 118 -19.73 -4.63 5.57
CA VAL A 118 -18.67 -4.96 4.61
C VAL A 118 -19.31 -5.38 3.30
N TYR A 119 -18.85 -4.78 2.21
CA TYR A 119 -19.28 -5.09 0.85
C TYR A 119 -18.10 -5.67 0.07
N GLY A 120 -18.24 -6.91 -0.39
CA GLY A 120 -17.18 -7.67 -1.06
C GLY A 120 -16.44 -8.62 -0.12
N ARG A 121 -15.14 -8.82 -0.37
CA ARG A 121 -14.31 -9.76 0.39
C ARG A 121 -14.00 -9.21 1.79
N VAL A 122 -14.34 -9.98 2.83
CA VAL A 122 -14.10 -9.58 4.23
C VAL A 122 -12.61 -9.69 4.58
N TRP A 123 -12.02 -10.87 4.36
CA TRP A 123 -10.62 -11.16 4.69
C TRP A 123 -9.83 -11.48 3.43
N HIS A 124 -8.60 -10.98 3.33
CA HIS A 124 -7.73 -11.19 2.16
C HIS A 124 -7.37 -12.66 1.92
N SER A 125 -6.91 -13.35 2.97
CA SER A 125 -6.46 -14.74 2.94
C SER A 125 -7.22 -15.58 3.99
N SER A 126 -6.80 -16.83 4.21
CA SER A 126 -7.24 -17.66 5.35
C SER A 126 -6.65 -17.23 6.68
N ASP A 127 -5.62 -16.37 6.67
CA ASP A 127 -4.95 -15.90 7.89
C ASP A 127 -5.88 -15.00 8.70
N ARG A 128 -5.78 -15.12 10.01
CA ARG A 128 -6.61 -14.39 10.97
C ARG A 128 -5.72 -13.82 12.07
N PRO A 129 -6.15 -12.72 12.72
CA PRO A 129 -5.50 -12.26 13.93
C PRO A 129 -5.58 -13.35 15.01
N GLY A 130 -4.61 -13.40 15.91
CA GLY A 130 -4.58 -14.34 17.03
C GLY A 130 -5.86 -14.35 17.86
N LYS A 131 -6.49 -13.19 18.01
CA LYS A 131 -7.81 -13.04 18.60
C LYS A 131 -8.72 -12.28 17.64
N LEU A 132 -9.79 -12.94 17.24
CA LEU A 132 -10.85 -12.35 16.42
C LEU A 132 -12.18 -12.43 17.17
N SER A 133 -12.89 -11.31 17.23
CA SER A 133 -14.27 -11.26 17.67
C SER A 133 -15.09 -10.51 16.63
N GLU A 134 -16.20 -11.12 16.19
CA GLU A 134 -17.11 -10.55 15.19
C GLU A 134 -18.54 -10.62 15.74
N CYS A 135 -19.25 -9.49 15.80
CA CYS A 135 -20.59 -9.41 16.38
C CYS A 135 -21.44 -8.37 15.66
N ASP A 136 -22.70 -8.70 15.36
CA ASP A 136 -23.68 -7.82 14.71
C ASP A 136 -23.21 -7.19 13.38
N ASN A 137 -22.34 -7.89 12.65
CA ASN A 137 -21.81 -7.41 11.37
C ASN A 137 -22.69 -7.85 10.21
N ARG A 138 -22.78 -6.99 9.18
CA ARG A 138 -23.41 -7.30 7.90
C ARG A 138 -22.33 -7.47 6.84
N PHE A 139 -22.11 -8.71 6.42
CA PHE A 139 -21.16 -9.03 5.35
C PHE A 139 -21.94 -9.37 4.07
N THR A 140 -21.94 -8.44 3.13
CA THR A 140 -22.52 -8.62 1.80
C THR A 140 -21.42 -9.06 0.86
N VAL A 141 -21.25 -10.37 0.72
CA VAL A 141 -20.27 -10.94 -0.20
C VAL A 141 -20.88 -10.92 -1.60
N SER A 142 -20.30 -10.17 -2.52
CA SER A 142 -20.69 -10.29 -3.93
C SER A 142 -20.20 -11.64 -4.45
N SER A 143 -21.15 -12.46 -4.93
CA SER A 143 -20.86 -13.67 -5.70
C SER A 143 -20.35 -13.28 -7.08
N MET A 144 -19.15 -12.69 -7.16
CA MET A 144 -18.42 -12.63 -8.42
C MET A 144 -17.51 -13.84 -8.48
N THR A 145 -18.08 -14.91 -9.02
CA THR A 145 -17.36 -15.98 -9.71
C THR A 145 -16.24 -15.38 -10.56
N GLN A 146 -15.07 -16.03 -10.49
CA GLN A 146 -13.95 -15.85 -11.41
C GLN A 146 -14.49 -15.73 -12.85
N SER A 147 -14.51 -14.50 -13.36
CA SER A 147 -14.66 -14.29 -14.79
C SER A 147 -13.24 -14.33 -15.34
N SER A 148 -12.93 -15.46 -15.94
CA SER A 148 -11.79 -15.75 -16.81
C SER A 148 -11.13 -14.50 -17.42
N MET A 149 -9.92 -14.18 -16.97
CA MET A 149 -8.93 -13.59 -17.87
C MET A 149 -8.38 -14.72 -18.75
N SER A 150 -9.12 -15.09 -19.79
CA SER A 150 -8.52 -15.64 -21.00
C SER A 150 -8.20 -14.45 -21.89
N VAL A 151 -6.99 -13.92 -21.75
CA VAL A 151 -6.42 -13.05 -22.78
C VAL A 151 -5.84 -14.02 -23.79
N ASP A 152 -6.56 -14.25 -24.89
CA ASP A 152 -5.99 -14.93 -26.05
C ASP A 152 -4.85 -14.05 -26.58
N PRO A 153 -3.60 -14.53 -26.61
CA PRO A 153 -2.44 -13.73 -27.03
C PRO A 153 -2.38 -13.49 -28.55
N GLU A 154 -3.44 -13.80 -29.31
CA GLU A 154 -3.45 -13.82 -30.78
C GLU A 154 -4.18 -12.62 -31.42
N GLN A 155 -4.61 -11.61 -30.65
CA GLN A 155 -5.25 -10.40 -31.20
C GLN A 155 -4.45 -9.09 -31.00
N ALA A 156 -3.22 -9.15 -30.51
CA ALA A 156 -2.38 -7.97 -30.32
C ALA A 156 -1.42 -7.67 -31.49
N ALA A 157 -1.53 -8.38 -32.62
CA ALA A 157 -0.59 -8.27 -33.75
C ALA A 157 -1.15 -7.63 -35.03
N ASP A 158 -2.46 -7.34 -35.10
CA ASP A 158 -3.11 -6.91 -36.35
C ASP A 158 -3.48 -5.41 -36.44
N GLU A 159 -3.19 -4.57 -35.44
CA GLU A 159 -3.44 -3.11 -35.52
C GLU A 159 -2.19 -2.28 -35.89
N ALA A 160 -1.25 -2.88 -36.62
CA ALA A 160 -0.11 -2.17 -37.20
C ALA A 160 -0.03 -2.38 -38.71
N LYS A 161 -1.01 -1.86 -39.45
CA LYS A 161 -0.92 -1.54 -40.87
C LYS A 161 -2.11 -0.67 -41.30
N GLU A 162 -1.80 0.27 -42.18
CA GLU A 162 -2.74 1.05 -43.00
C GLU A 162 -3.21 2.39 -42.42
N GLU A 163 -2.38 3.43 -42.61
CA GLU A 163 -2.76 4.60 -43.42
C GLU A 163 -1.52 5.45 -43.68
N ASP A 164 -0.99 5.35 -44.91
CA ASP A 164 0.07 6.21 -45.44
C ASP A 164 -0.48 6.81 -46.74
N GLY A 165 -0.47 8.14 -46.86
CA GLY A 165 -0.67 8.79 -48.16
C GLY A 165 -1.54 10.02 -48.19
N GLN A 166 -1.06 11.15 -47.65
CA GLN A 166 -1.26 12.45 -48.31
C GLN A 166 0.04 13.26 -48.32
N ASP A 167 0.60 13.36 -49.53
CA ASP A 167 1.73 14.18 -49.95
C ASP A 167 1.31 15.66 -50.09
N LEU A 168 2.01 16.57 -49.41
CA LEU A 168 2.10 17.97 -49.81
C LEU A 168 3.51 18.52 -49.50
N SER A 169 4.39 18.38 -50.49
CA SER A 169 5.62 19.15 -50.64
C SER A 169 5.44 20.67 -50.45
N TRP A 170 6.37 21.38 -49.78
CA TRP A 170 6.95 22.68 -50.19
C TRP A 170 8.20 23.07 -49.34
N ARG A 171 9.36 23.02 -50.02
CA ARG A 171 10.60 23.83 -49.98
C ARG A 171 11.06 24.61 -48.72
N TYR A 172 12.33 24.36 -48.35
CA TYR A 172 13.52 25.26 -48.19
C TYR A 172 14.45 24.55 -47.18
N GLY A 173 15.75 24.29 -47.32
CA GLY A 173 16.79 24.62 -48.29
C GLY A 173 18.15 24.61 -47.54
N ARG A 174 19.15 23.89 -48.07
CA ARG A 174 20.62 23.97 -47.82
C ARG A 174 21.25 23.40 -46.52
N THR A 175 22.13 22.42 -46.73
CA THR A 175 23.30 21.91 -45.94
C THR A 175 24.50 22.90 -45.92
N PRO A 176 25.73 22.63 -45.38
CA PRO A 176 26.33 21.44 -44.68
C PRO A 176 27.28 21.75 -43.47
N GLY A 177 27.76 20.72 -42.74
CA GLY A 177 28.97 20.86 -41.89
C GLY A 177 29.41 19.66 -41.02
N ARG A 178 30.28 18.79 -41.57
CA ARG A 178 31.37 17.90 -41.02
C ARG A 178 31.75 18.03 -39.52
N LYS A 179 32.39 17.10 -38.78
CA LYS A 179 32.99 15.73 -38.90
C LYS A 179 33.57 15.34 -37.52
N GLY A 180 33.81 14.05 -37.25
CA GLY A 180 34.82 13.49 -36.30
C GLY A 180 34.21 12.95 -35.00
N PHE A 181 34.09 11.64 -34.70
CA PHE A 181 35.07 10.53 -34.62
C PHE A 181 36.22 10.78 -33.63
N ILE A 182 36.18 10.08 -32.47
CA ILE A 182 37.20 9.13 -31.92
C ILE A 182 36.90 8.91 -30.42
N ALA A 183 36.78 7.64 -30.01
CA ALA A 183 36.89 7.19 -28.62
C ALA A 183 38.35 6.78 -28.34
N PRO A 184 38.82 6.94 -27.09
CA PRO A 184 39.63 5.86 -26.49
C PRO A 184 39.31 5.61 -25.01
N GLY A 185 39.53 4.35 -24.58
CA GLY A 185 39.51 3.93 -23.18
C GLY A 185 40.85 4.07 -22.46
N SER A 186 40.93 3.41 -21.30
CA SER A 186 42.00 3.40 -20.26
C SER A 186 42.05 4.68 -19.41
N ASP A 187 42.24 4.66 -18.08
CA ASP A 187 42.98 3.70 -17.27
C ASP A 187 42.61 3.81 -15.77
N LEU A 188 43.10 2.81 -15.03
CA LEU A 188 43.01 2.51 -13.60
C LEU A 188 43.42 3.67 -12.66
N GLY A 189 42.72 3.78 -11.52
CA GLY A 189 43.10 4.63 -10.38
C GLY A 189 42.66 4.03 -9.05
N THR A 190 43.60 3.41 -8.36
CA THR A 190 43.47 2.73 -7.06
C THR A 190 43.44 3.74 -5.91
N VAL A 191 42.52 3.61 -4.94
CA VAL A 191 42.76 4.07 -3.55
C VAL A 191 42.20 3.03 -2.58
N ARG A 192 43.12 2.35 -1.88
CA ARG A 192 42.90 1.61 -0.65
C ARG A 192 42.99 2.59 0.52
N GLU A 193 42.03 2.57 1.43
CA GLU A 193 42.29 2.93 2.83
C GLU A 193 41.75 1.84 3.76
N ARG A 194 42.66 1.36 4.62
CA ARG A 194 42.39 0.51 5.78
C ARG A 194 41.89 1.41 6.91
N MET A 195 40.85 1.00 7.62
CA MET A 195 40.79 1.26 9.07
C MET A 195 40.34 0.01 9.83
N VAL A 196 41.06 -0.18 10.92
CA VAL A 196 41.10 -1.35 11.80
C VAL A 196 40.20 -1.09 13.00
N GLY A 197 39.41 -2.09 13.36
CA GLY A 197 39.15 -2.49 14.74
C GLY A 197 38.26 -1.61 15.62
N ARG A 198 37.13 -2.18 16.06
CA ARG A 198 36.75 -2.24 17.49
C ARG A 198 35.66 -3.29 17.70
N ARG A 199 36.05 -4.42 18.30
CA ARG A 199 35.12 -5.33 19.01
C ARG A 199 34.74 -4.64 20.31
N MET A 200 33.44 -4.47 20.56
CA MET A 200 32.94 -4.11 21.90
C MET A 200 32.65 -5.40 22.66
N SER A 201 33.41 -5.64 23.72
CA SER A 201 33.13 -6.64 24.76
C SER A 201 32.30 -5.99 25.86
N PHE A 202 31.21 -6.65 26.24
CA PHE A 202 30.39 -6.31 27.41
C PHE A 202 31.05 -6.87 28.68
N PRO A 203 31.00 -6.16 29.83
CA PRO A 203 31.29 -6.76 31.12
C PRO A 203 30.03 -7.43 31.69
N ASP A 204 30.19 -8.69 32.12
CA ASP A 204 29.24 -9.43 32.94
C ASP A 204 29.08 -8.76 34.32
N LEU A 205 27.83 -8.59 34.74
CA LEU A 205 27.44 -8.22 36.09
C LEU A 205 27.30 -9.50 36.92
N ARG A 206 28.18 -9.68 37.92
CA ARG A 206 27.91 -10.41 39.16
C ARG A 206 28.58 -9.70 40.32
#